data_AF-A0A418SED4-F1
#
_entry.id   AF-A0A418SED4-F1
#
_cell.length_a   1.000
_cell.length_b   1.000
_cell.length_c   1.000
_cell.angle_alpha   90.00
_cell.angle_beta   90.00
_cell.angle_gamma   90.00
#
_symmetry.space_group_name_H-M   'P 1'
#
loop_
_entity.id
_entity.type
_entity.pdbx_description
1 polymer ?
#
loop_
_entity_poly.entity_id
_entity_poly.type
_entity_poly.pdbx_seq_one_letter_code
_entity_poly.pdbx_strand_id
1 'polypeptide(L)'
;MTSFRQACAAVLATLGLAAPALAEPAEVQVTASYRERIALPADAQLEVSLLDISRADAAAMRLGIETVAISGVPASVAVGYDSDDIDPRLTYAIGARILSGDRVLFRLTEVTPVITRDAPTEVAVLLTQMQGPAAPSTATGLTGIAWSAYEIAGRALIARDPPMFTMDHTGQIGLFTGCNRYTGMVETYEAGAFVWPDQIAGTRMACPPGQDRLERDILEALGQSTGYIRNGGLLTFTNEAGLATARFRERPE
;
A
#
# COMPACT_ATOMS: atom_id res chain seq x y z
N MET A 1 93.71 -42.77 -7.30
CA MET A 1 92.54 -42.79 -8.20
C MET A 1 91.31 -42.45 -7.38
N THR A 2 90.53 -41.47 -7.83
CA THR A 2 89.06 -41.25 -7.60
C THR A 2 88.57 -41.13 -6.14
N SER A 3 88.33 -39.93 -5.58
CA SER A 3 87.21 -38.98 -5.79
C SER A 3 85.83 -39.47 -5.31
N PHE A 4 85.24 -38.80 -4.32
CA PHE A 4 83.78 -38.67 -4.20
C PHE A 4 83.46 -37.34 -3.50
N ARG A 5 82.97 -36.35 -4.26
CA ARG A 5 82.34 -35.11 -3.78
C ARG A 5 80.83 -35.30 -3.90
N GLN A 6 80.12 -35.27 -2.77
CA GLN A 6 78.66 -35.23 -2.76
C GLN A 6 78.18 -33.83 -3.17
N ALA A 7 77.26 -33.78 -4.14
CA ALA A 7 76.53 -32.57 -4.51
C ALA A 7 75.09 -32.71 -3.99
N CYS A 8 74.69 -31.86 -3.05
CA CYS A 8 73.29 -31.69 -2.67
C CYS A 8 72.61 -30.79 -3.71
N ALA A 9 71.68 -31.36 -4.48
CA ALA A 9 70.78 -30.59 -5.33
C ALA A 9 69.62 -30.04 -4.48
N ALA A 10 69.52 -28.72 -4.38
CA ALA A 10 68.38 -28.05 -3.78
C ALA A 10 67.26 -27.91 -4.84
N VAL A 11 66.12 -28.57 -4.61
CA VAL A 11 64.90 -28.40 -5.39
C VAL A 11 64.18 -27.15 -4.87
N LEU A 12 64.21 -26.06 -5.66
CA LEU A 12 63.41 -24.86 -5.43
C LEU A 12 61.97 -25.14 -5.90
N ALA A 13 61.06 -25.36 -4.95
CA ALA A 13 59.62 -25.37 -5.20
C ALA A 13 59.14 -23.92 -5.35
N THR A 14 58.82 -23.51 -6.57
CA THR A 14 58.14 -22.25 -6.85
C THR A 14 56.67 -22.37 -6.43
N LEU A 15 56.33 -21.87 -5.23
CA LEU A 15 54.95 -21.58 -4.87
C LEU A 15 54.46 -20.43 -5.76
N GLY A 16 53.53 -20.74 -6.66
CA GLY A 16 52.76 -19.71 -7.36
C GLY A 16 51.86 -18.99 -6.36
N LEU A 17 52.15 -17.72 -6.11
CA LEU A 17 51.22 -16.80 -5.44
C LEU A 17 50.05 -16.58 -6.40
N ALA A 18 48.93 -17.28 -6.17
CA ALA A 18 47.65 -16.87 -6.71
C ALA A 18 47.27 -15.57 -6.01
N ALA A 19 47.45 -14.44 -6.69
CA ALA A 19 46.86 -13.18 -6.25
C ALA A 19 45.33 -13.36 -6.29
N PRO A 20 44.59 -12.97 -5.23
CA PRO A 20 43.14 -12.94 -5.33
C PRO A 20 42.80 -11.95 -6.45
N ALA A 21 42.02 -12.38 -7.44
CA ALA A 21 41.35 -11.46 -8.34
C ALA A 21 40.42 -10.63 -7.46
N LEU A 22 40.79 -9.37 -7.22
CA LEU A 22 39.91 -8.40 -6.58
C LEU A 22 38.89 -8.03 -7.66
N ALA A 23 37.70 -8.60 -7.57
CA ALA A 23 36.53 -8.10 -8.31
C ALA A 23 36.47 -6.57 -8.12
N GLU A 24 36.34 -5.80 -9.21
CA GLU A 24 36.25 -4.34 -9.13
C GLU A 24 34.80 -3.94 -8.82
N PRO A 25 34.48 -3.54 -7.58
CA PRO A 25 33.12 -3.17 -7.23
C PRO A 25 32.74 -1.87 -7.96
N ALA A 26 31.57 -1.89 -8.60
CA ALA A 26 30.96 -0.71 -9.21
C ALA A 26 29.54 -0.51 -8.66
N GLU A 27 29.01 0.71 -8.81
CA GLU A 27 27.71 1.08 -8.21
C GLU A 27 26.81 1.82 -9.21
N VAL A 28 25.50 1.60 -9.09
CA VAL A 28 24.46 2.41 -9.73
C VAL A 28 23.72 3.20 -8.65
N GLN A 29 23.69 4.52 -8.78
CA GLN A 29 22.99 5.43 -7.87
C GLN A 29 21.53 5.58 -8.31
N VAL A 30 20.61 5.33 -7.39
CA VAL A 30 19.17 5.39 -7.65
C VAL A 30 18.48 6.29 -6.64
N THR A 31 17.81 7.34 -7.13
CA THR A 31 16.95 8.20 -6.31
C THR A 31 15.48 7.87 -6.58
N ALA A 32 14.81 7.26 -5.61
CA ALA A 32 13.41 6.88 -5.71
C ALA A 32 12.48 7.97 -5.14
N SER A 33 11.38 8.22 -5.84
CA SER A 33 10.29 9.11 -5.45
C SER A 33 8.92 8.53 -5.80
N TYR A 34 7.83 9.07 -5.26
CA TYR A 34 6.45 8.76 -5.67
C TYR A 34 5.62 10.05 -5.65
N ARG A 35 4.43 10.05 -6.30
CA ARG A 35 3.63 11.27 -6.51
C ARG A 35 2.71 11.60 -5.35
N GLU A 36 2.26 10.57 -4.66
CA GLU A 36 1.28 10.62 -3.61
C GLU A 36 1.85 11.34 -2.38
N ARG A 37 1.02 12.13 -1.68
CA ARG A 37 1.43 12.79 -0.43
C ARG A 37 1.06 11.92 0.77
N ILE A 38 1.55 10.69 0.77
CA ILE A 38 1.30 9.74 1.86
C ILE A 38 2.56 9.54 2.69
N ALA A 39 2.37 9.39 3.99
CA ALA A 39 3.45 9.02 4.90
C ALA A 39 3.78 7.53 4.71
N LEU A 40 5.07 7.20 4.73
CA LEU A 40 5.51 5.82 4.75
C LEU A 40 5.34 5.23 6.16
N PRO A 41 4.99 3.94 6.29
CA PRO A 41 5.09 3.21 7.55
C PRO A 41 6.50 3.29 8.15
N ALA A 42 6.59 3.17 9.48
CA ALA A 42 7.88 3.24 10.18
C ALA A 42 8.83 2.08 9.85
N ASP A 43 8.29 0.96 9.35
CA ASP A 43 9.03 -0.23 8.91
C ASP A 43 9.31 -0.25 7.39
N ALA A 44 9.09 0.86 6.68
CA ALA A 44 9.23 0.90 5.23
C ALA A 44 10.69 0.66 4.79
N GLN A 45 10.86 -0.21 3.80
CA GLN A 45 12.16 -0.54 3.20
C GLN A 45 12.13 -0.31 1.70
N LEU A 46 13.12 0.40 1.17
CA LEU A 46 13.37 0.51 -0.26
C LEU A 46 14.31 -0.62 -0.67
N GLU A 47 13.84 -1.52 -1.52
CA GLU A 47 14.67 -2.52 -2.19
C GLU A 47 14.88 -2.11 -3.64
N VAL A 48 16.14 -2.04 -4.07
CA VAL A 48 16.53 -1.77 -5.45
C VAL A 48 17.38 -2.91 -5.95
N SER A 49 17.12 -3.33 -7.18
CA SER A 49 17.75 -4.47 -7.83
C SER A 49 18.27 -4.08 -9.20
N LEU A 50 19.46 -4.57 -9.53
CA LEU A 50 20.03 -4.50 -10.88
C LEU A 50 19.68 -5.79 -11.62
N LEU A 51 19.03 -5.65 -12.78
CA LEU A 51 18.45 -6.75 -13.53
C LEU A 51 19.00 -6.80 -14.96
N ASP A 52 19.34 -7.99 -15.44
CA ASP A 52 19.53 -8.28 -16.86
C ASP A 52 18.16 -8.52 -17.53
N ILE A 53 17.79 -7.64 -18.44
CA ILE A 53 16.54 -7.67 -19.22
C ILE A 53 16.79 -7.93 -20.71
N SER A 54 17.96 -8.45 -21.08
CA SER A 54 18.32 -8.76 -22.47
C SER A 54 17.40 -9.79 -23.13
N ARG A 55 16.72 -10.60 -22.31
CA ARG A 55 15.75 -11.61 -22.75
C ARG A 55 14.33 -11.16 -22.42
N ALA A 56 13.57 -10.81 -23.45
CA ALA A 56 12.21 -10.30 -23.29
C ALA A 56 11.23 -11.32 -22.67
N ASP A 57 11.43 -12.62 -22.90
CA ASP A 57 10.47 -13.68 -22.53
C ASP A 57 10.98 -14.60 -21.39
N ALA A 58 12.00 -14.16 -20.65
CA ALA A 58 12.57 -14.91 -19.53
C ALA A 58 12.53 -14.09 -18.24
N ALA A 59 12.51 -14.78 -17.10
CA ALA A 59 12.71 -14.12 -15.82
C ALA A 59 14.06 -13.39 -15.82
N ALA A 60 14.05 -12.10 -15.48
CA ALA A 60 15.26 -11.27 -15.45
C ALA A 60 16.24 -11.81 -14.39
N MET A 61 17.51 -11.92 -14.77
CA MET A 61 18.57 -12.34 -13.85
C MET A 61 18.98 -11.15 -12.98
N ARG A 62 19.03 -11.33 -11.66
CA ARG A 62 19.39 -10.27 -10.72
C ARG A 62 20.89 -10.31 -10.42
N LEU A 63 21.58 -9.22 -10.73
CA LEU A 63 23.03 -9.06 -10.53
C LEU A 63 23.37 -8.38 -9.19
N GLY A 64 22.50 -7.48 -8.74
CA GLY A 64 22.68 -6.74 -7.49
C GLY A 64 21.34 -6.50 -6.81
N ILE A 65 21.36 -6.40 -5.49
CA ILE A 65 20.22 -6.05 -4.66
C ILE A 65 20.71 -5.26 -3.46
N GLU A 66 20.07 -4.14 -3.18
CA GLU A 66 20.29 -3.34 -1.99
C GLU A 66 18.96 -3.05 -1.31
N THR A 67 18.91 -3.13 0.01
CA THR A 67 17.70 -2.87 0.80
C THR A 67 18.01 -1.91 1.94
N VAL A 68 17.34 -0.76 1.96
CA VAL A 68 17.55 0.28 2.96
C VAL A 68 16.25 0.66 3.65
N ALA A 69 16.29 0.91 4.96
CA ALA A 69 15.16 1.47 5.69
C ALA A 69 14.97 2.94 5.29
N ILE A 70 13.73 3.33 4.99
CA ILE A 70 13.39 4.68 4.56
C ILE A 70 12.24 5.25 5.40
N SER A 71 12.30 6.54 5.72
CA SER A 71 11.24 7.26 6.43
C SER A 71 10.46 8.22 5.52
N GLY A 72 10.91 8.42 4.28
CA GLY A 72 10.30 9.33 3.33
C GLY A 72 11.00 9.31 1.97
N VAL A 73 10.46 10.08 1.03
CA VAL A 73 11.04 10.31 -0.29
C VAL A 73 11.34 11.80 -0.51
N PRO A 74 12.33 12.14 -1.36
CA PRO A 74 13.19 11.26 -2.16
C PRO A 74 14.15 10.43 -1.31
N ALA A 75 14.37 9.17 -1.69
CA ALA A 75 15.32 8.27 -1.03
C ALA A 75 16.39 7.83 -2.03
N SER A 76 17.66 7.94 -1.65
CA SER A 76 18.79 7.56 -2.50
C SER A 76 19.46 6.30 -1.99
N VAL A 77 19.83 5.41 -2.91
CA VAL A 77 20.49 4.13 -2.63
C VAL A 77 21.48 3.79 -3.74
N ALA A 78 22.61 3.21 -3.36
CA ALA A 78 23.63 2.72 -4.28
C ALA A 78 23.52 1.20 -4.38
N VAL A 79 23.34 0.68 -5.59
CA VAL A 79 23.32 -0.77 -5.83
C VAL A 79 24.68 -1.20 -6.34
N GLY A 80 25.41 -1.95 -5.52
CA GLY A 80 26.68 -2.56 -5.89
C GLY A 80 26.51 -3.71 -6.88
N TYR A 81 27.45 -3.84 -7.81
CA TYR A 81 27.57 -4.94 -8.75
C TYR A 81 29.04 -5.21 -9.09
N ASP A 82 29.31 -6.41 -9.63
CA ASP A 82 30.62 -6.77 -10.17
C ASP A 82 30.69 -6.33 -11.64
N SER A 83 31.72 -5.56 -11.99
CA SER A 83 31.90 -5.08 -13.38
C SER A 83 32.18 -6.22 -14.36
N ASP A 84 32.75 -7.34 -13.88
CA ASP A 84 33.01 -8.53 -14.70
C ASP A 84 31.73 -9.28 -15.12
N ASP A 85 30.61 -9.06 -14.40
CA ASP A 85 29.30 -9.63 -14.74
C ASP A 85 28.56 -8.84 -15.84
N ILE A 86 29.13 -7.71 -16.29
CA ILE A 86 28.51 -6.84 -17.31
C ILE A 86 29.04 -7.20 -18.70
N ASP A 87 28.14 -7.69 -19.56
CA ASP A 87 28.37 -7.82 -21.00
C ASP A 87 27.84 -6.54 -21.71
N PRO A 88 28.70 -5.77 -22.40
CA PRO A 88 28.32 -4.55 -23.12
C PRO A 88 27.22 -4.75 -24.19
N ARG A 89 26.96 -5.98 -24.63
CA ARG A 89 25.95 -6.31 -25.64
C ARG A 89 24.54 -6.44 -25.06
N LEU A 90 24.43 -6.71 -23.75
CA LEU A 90 23.17 -6.98 -23.07
C LEU A 90 22.45 -5.67 -22.70
N THR A 91 21.40 -5.76 -21.88
CA THR A 91 20.64 -4.60 -21.42
C THR A 91 20.30 -4.79 -19.98
N TYR A 92 20.69 -3.81 -19.18
CA TYR A 92 20.48 -3.81 -17.74
C TYR A 92 19.48 -2.74 -17.37
N ALA A 93 18.64 -3.03 -16.40
CA ALA A 93 17.66 -2.09 -15.89
C ALA A 93 17.55 -2.17 -14.37
N ILE A 94 17.07 -1.08 -13.78
CA ILE A 94 16.75 -1.03 -12.36
C ILE A 94 15.33 -1.53 -12.14
N GLY A 95 15.16 -2.43 -11.17
CA GLY A 95 13.90 -2.70 -10.50
C GLY A 95 13.92 -2.08 -9.11
N ALA A 96 12.88 -1.35 -8.73
CA ALA A 96 12.76 -0.77 -7.39
C ALA A 96 11.39 -1.07 -6.78
N ARG A 97 11.35 -1.33 -5.48
CA ARG A 97 10.13 -1.55 -4.71
C ARG A 97 10.25 -1.00 -3.29
N ILE A 98 9.17 -0.43 -2.77
CA ILE A 98 9.05 -0.09 -1.34
C ILE A 98 8.20 -1.17 -0.69
N LEU A 99 8.70 -1.77 0.39
CA LEU A 99 8.05 -2.81 1.17
C LEU A 99 7.69 -2.33 2.58
N SER A 100 6.70 -2.96 3.20
CA SER A 100 6.41 -2.93 4.64
C SER A 100 5.97 -4.34 5.05
N GLY A 101 6.76 -4.98 5.91
CA GLY A 101 6.71 -6.43 6.10
C GLY A 101 6.78 -7.19 4.76
N ASP A 102 5.82 -8.09 4.53
CA ASP A 102 5.74 -8.90 3.31
C ASP A 102 4.99 -8.22 2.15
N ARG A 103 4.59 -6.96 2.31
CA ARG A 103 3.73 -6.26 1.35
C ARG A 103 4.53 -5.25 0.52
N VAL A 104 4.37 -5.30 -0.79
CA VAL A 104 4.89 -4.28 -1.71
C VAL A 104 3.92 -3.10 -1.75
N LEU A 105 4.37 -1.94 -1.29
CA LEU A 105 3.60 -0.69 -1.25
C LEU A 105 3.72 0.09 -2.56
N PHE A 106 4.93 0.16 -3.11
CA PHE A 106 5.24 0.85 -4.36
C PHE A 106 6.19 0.01 -5.19
N ARG A 107 6.12 0.13 -6.51
CA ARG A 107 7.08 -0.47 -7.43
C ARG A 107 7.39 0.45 -8.60
N LEU A 108 8.57 0.29 -9.17
CA LEU A 108 8.88 0.79 -10.49
C LEU A 108 8.18 -0.08 -11.54
N THR A 109 7.44 0.55 -12.44
CA THR A 109 6.68 -0.09 -13.52
C THR A 109 7.27 0.20 -14.89
N GLU A 110 7.99 1.31 -15.03
CA GLU A 110 8.70 1.68 -16.25
C GLU A 110 10.08 1.00 -16.27
N VAL A 111 10.52 0.60 -17.46
CA VAL A 111 11.88 0.08 -17.64
C VAL A 111 12.86 1.25 -17.59
N THR A 112 13.79 1.23 -16.64
CA THR A 112 14.86 2.24 -16.50
C THR A 112 16.21 1.61 -16.83
N PRO A 113 16.71 1.74 -18.07
CA PRO A 113 18.01 1.20 -18.47
C PRO A 113 19.17 1.87 -17.74
N VAL A 114 20.23 1.10 -17.46
CA VAL A 114 21.47 1.57 -16.81
C VAL A 114 22.70 0.89 -17.41
N ILE A 115 23.88 1.48 -17.17
CA ILE A 115 25.24 0.95 -17.43
C ILE A 115 25.62 0.85 -18.93
N THR A 116 24.77 0.25 -19.76
CA THR A 116 25.07 -0.08 -21.16
C THR A 116 24.30 0.80 -22.15
N ARG A 117 24.74 0.85 -23.41
CA ARG A 117 24.08 1.60 -24.49
C ARG A 117 23.91 3.09 -24.15
N ASP A 118 24.97 3.69 -23.61
CA ASP A 118 25.01 5.09 -23.15
C ASP A 118 24.01 5.42 -22.03
N ALA A 119 23.43 4.41 -21.37
CA ALA A 119 22.57 4.60 -20.23
C ALA A 119 23.39 5.03 -19.00
N PRO A 120 22.88 5.98 -18.19
CA PRO A 120 23.62 6.50 -17.05
C PRO A 120 23.73 5.47 -15.91
N THR A 121 24.67 5.72 -15.01
CA THR A 121 24.83 5.00 -13.73
C THR A 121 24.19 5.75 -12.55
N GLU A 122 23.56 6.90 -12.80
CA GLU A 122 22.77 7.66 -11.83
C GLU A 122 21.38 7.93 -12.42
N VAL A 123 20.34 7.46 -11.73
CA VAL A 123 18.96 7.54 -12.23
C VAL A 123 17.98 7.97 -11.15
N ALA A 124 17.06 8.86 -11.50
CA ALA A 124 15.91 9.19 -10.69
C ALA A 124 14.69 8.40 -11.19
N VAL A 125 14.02 7.70 -10.28
CA VAL A 125 12.88 6.83 -10.61
C VAL A 125 11.62 7.26 -9.87
N LEU A 126 10.49 7.12 -10.55
CA LEU A 126 9.18 7.38 -9.99
C LEU A 126 8.45 6.05 -9.78
N LEU A 127 8.18 5.72 -8.52
CA LEU A 127 7.47 4.51 -8.15
C LEU A 127 5.97 4.73 -8.23
N THR A 128 5.28 3.70 -8.69
CA THR A 128 3.82 3.64 -8.72
C THR A 128 3.32 2.82 -7.54
N GLN A 129 2.28 3.31 -6.87
CA GLN A 129 1.65 2.58 -5.77
C GLN A 129 1.12 1.24 -6.26
N MET A 130 1.50 0.17 -5.57
CA MET A 130 0.91 -1.12 -5.78
C MET A 130 -0.41 -1.21 -5.05
N GLN A 131 -1.48 -1.39 -5.81
CA GLN A 131 -2.69 -1.98 -5.28
C GLN A 131 -2.34 -3.42 -4.87
N GLY A 132 -1.93 -3.63 -3.61
CA GLY A 132 -2.10 -4.95 -3.01
C GLY A 132 -3.58 -5.35 -3.08
N PRO A 133 -3.98 -6.59 -2.74
CA PRO A 133 -5.31 -6.74 -2.18
C PRO A 133 -5.40 -5.65 -1.13
N ALA A 134 -6.40 -4.78 -1.28
CA ALA A 134 -6.57 -3.64 -0.41
C ALA A 134 -6.23 -4.16 0.99
N ALA A 135 -5.24 -3.56 1.65
CA ALA A 135 -5.27 -3.69 3.10
C ALA A 135 -6.73 -3.39 3.42
N PRO A 136 -7.47 -4.23 4.17
CA PRO A 136 -8.72 -3.74 4.72
C PRO A 136 -8.30 -2.42 5.32
N SER A 137 -8.76 -1.34 4.69
CA SER A 137 -8.22 -0.04 4.97
C SER A 137 -8.76 0.18 6.36
N THR A 138 -7.96 -0.10 7.37
CA THR A 138 -8.26 0.23 8.75
C THR A 138 -8.12 1.73 8.97
N ALA A 139 -7.84 2.47 7.88
CA ALA A 139 -8.12 3.90 7.69
C ALA A 139 -9.40 4.16 6.87
N THR A 140 -10.40 3.26 6.92
CA THR A 140 -11.75 3.49 6.38
C THR A 140 -12.66 3.99 7.49
N GLY A 141 -12.29 5.12 8.10
CA GLY A 141 -13.17 5.74 9.09
C GLY A 141 -14.51 6.09 8.44
N LEU A 142 -15.61 5.81 9.14
CA LEU A 142 -16.90 6.47 8.95
C LEU A 142 -16.85 7.94 9.38
N THR A 143 -15.82 8.27 10.17
CA THR A 143 -15.68 9.47 10.96
C THR A 143 -15.27 10.68 10.12
N GLY A 144 -15.85 11.85 10.38
CA GLY A 144 -15.56 13.09 9.67
C GLY A 144 -16.16 13.18 8.27
N ILE A 145 -17.00 12.22 7.87
CA ILE A 145 -17.61 12.14 6.54
C ILE A 145 -19.13 12.21 6.67
N ALA A 146 -19.76 12.93 5.74
CA ALA A 146 -21.19 13.03 5.65
C ALA A 146 -21.74 12.05 4.59
N TRP A 147 -22.56 11.12 5.05
CA TRP A 147 -23.11 10.01 4.26
C TRP A 147 -24.56 10.29 3.89
N SER A 148 -24.96 9.97 2.67
CA SER A 148 -26.33 10.14 2.16
C SER A 148 -26.90 8.79 1.71
N ALA A 149 -28.05 8.41 2.27
CA ALA A 149 -28.68 7.11 1.99
C ALA A 149 -29.25 7.08 0.57
N TYR A 150 -28.95 6.01 -0.18
CA TYR A 150 -29.54 5.74 -1.49
C TYR A 150 -30.28 4.40 -1.55
N GLU A 151 -30.16 3.56 -0.51
CA GLU A 151 -30.89 2.31 -0.38
C GLU A 151 -31.18 1.99 1.10
N ILE A 152 -32.41 1.57 1.41
CA ILE A 152 -32.81 1.08 2.75
C ILE A 152 -33.56 -0.24 2.57
N ALA A 153 -33.13 -1.28 3.29
CA ALA A 153 -33.72 -2.61 3.27
C ALA A 153 -33.95 -3.15 1.84
N GLY A 154 -32.96 -2.97 0.96
CA GLY A 154 -33.00 -3.40 -0.45
C GLY A 154 -33.88 -2.54 -1.37
N ARG A 155 -34.48 -1.44 -0.88
CA ARG A 155 -35.26 -0.50 -1.68
C ARG A 155 -34.43 0.74 -2.03
N ALA A 156 -34.28 0.99 -3.33
CA ALA A 156 -33.65 2.22 -3.81
C ALA A 156 -34.45 3.47 -3.38
N LEU A 157 -33.73 4.48 -2.91
CA LEU A 157 -34.29 5.76 -2.50
C LEU A 157 -34.06 6.82 -3.56
N ILE A 158 -35.17 7.44 -3.98
CA ILE A 158 -35.16 8.64 -4.80
C ILE A 158 -35.90 9.70 -3.99
N ALA A 159 -35.16 10.39 -3.12
CA ALA A 159 -35.68 11.47 -2.28
C ALA A 159 -34.90 12.75 -2.57
N ARG A 160 -35.57 13.91 -2.52
CA ARG A 160 -34.89 15.22 -2.64
C ARG A 160 -33.96 15.45 -1.45
N ASP A 161 -34.44 15.10 -0.25
CA ASP A 161 -33.69 15.18 1.01
C ASP A 161 -33.53 13.77 1.58
N PRO A 162 -32.54 13.00 1.10
CA PRO A 162 -32.29 11.66 1.60
C PRO A 162 -31.82 11.69 3.06
N PRO A 163 -32.06 10.61 3.83
CA PRO A 163 -31.48 10.46 5.16
C PRO A 163 -29.95 10.62 5.12
N MET A 164 -29.41 11.31 6.11
CA MET A 164 -27.98 11.59 6.21
C MET A 164 -27.41 11.09 7.51
N PHE A 165 -26.19 10.56 7.46
CA PHE A 165 -25.46 10.03 8.60
C PHE A 165 -24.08 10.66 8.70
N THR A 166 -23.67 11.01 9.91
CA THR A 166 -22.32 11.49 10.23
C THR A 166 -21.84 10.80 11.49
N MET A 167 -20.54 10.56 11.58
CA MET A 167 -19.87 10.11 12.80
C MET A 167 -18.62 10.96 12.99
N ASP A 168 -18.22 11.26 14.21
CA ASP A 168 -16.92 11.88 14.51
C ASP A 168 -15.92 10.87 15.08
N HIS A 169 -14.68 11.31 15.31
CA HIS A 169 -13.62 10.45 15.85
C HIS A 169 -13.87 9.99 17.30
N THR A 170 -14.85 10.56 18.00
CA THR A 170 -15.22 10.20 19.37
C THR A 170 -16.38 9.19 19.42
N GLY A 171 -16.94 8.81 18.26
CA GLY A 171 -18.11 7.95 18.16
C GLY A 171 -19.43 8.70 18.31
N GLN A 172 -19.42 10.04 18.32
CA GLN A 172 -20.67 10.82 18.29
C GLN A 172 -21.27 10.72 16.89
N ILE A 173 -22.53 10.31 16.83
CA ILE A 173 -23.29 10.18 15.60
C ILE A 173 -24.33 11.29 15.46
N GLY A 174 -24.54 11.70 14.22
CA GLY A 174 -25.65 12.54 13.79
C GLY A 174 -26.43 11.84 12.70
N LEU A 175 -27.74 11.78 12.84
CA LEU A 175 -28.65 11.18 11.87
C LEU A 175 -29.76 12.18 11.53
N PHE A 176 -29.95 12.44 10.25
CA PHE A 176 -31.12 13.13 9.72
C PHE A 176 -31.97 12.12 8.96
N THR A 177 -33.26 12.02 9.28
CA THR A 177 -34.16 10.99 8.74
C THR A 177 -35.17 11.54 7.73
N GLY A 178 -34.92 12.75 7.21
CA GLY A 178 -35.81 13.46 6.28
C GLY A 178 -36.69 14.52 6.97
N CYS A 179 -37.05 14.31 8.23
CA CYS A 179 -37.83 15.25 9.03
C CYS A 179 -37.16 15.52 10.38
N ASN A 180 -36.97 14.49 11.20
CA ASN A 180 -36.31 14.64 12.49
C ASN A 180 -34.80 14.45 12.41
N ARG A 181 -34.15 14.92 13.47
CA ARG A 181 -32.72 14.74 13.71
C ARG A 181 -32.55 13.91 14.96
N TYR A 182 -31.56 13.03 14.92
CA TYR A 182 -31.16 12.18 16.02
C TYR A 182 -29.66 12.31 16.26
N THR A 183 -29.27 12.14 17.52
CA THR A 183 -27.88 12.09 17.96
C THR A 183 -27.71 10.94 18.94
N GLY A 184 -26.49 10.44 19.02
CA GLY A 184 -26.15 9.33 19.89
C GLY A 184 -24.64 9.17 20.00
N MET A 185 -24.23 8.20 20.80
CA MET A 185 -22.83 7.81 20.93
C MET A 185 -22.75 6.31 20.66
N VAL A 186 -21.97 5.91 19.66
CA VAL A 186 -21.76 4.50 19.34
C VAL A 186 -20.47 4.00 19.98
N GLU A 187 -20.48 2.76 20.44
CA GLU A 187 -19.25 2.07 20.83
C GLU A 187 -18.65 1.41 19.58
N THR A 188 -17.50 1.90 19.15
CA THR A 188 -16.81 1.39 17.94
C THR A 188 -15.79 0.34 18.35
N TYR A 189 -15.75 -0.79 17.64
CA TYR A 189 -14.74 -1.83 17.82
C TYR A 189 -13.72 -1.80 16.68
N GLU A 190 -12.55 -2.41 16.90
CA GLU A 190 -11.59 -2.63 15.80
C GLU A 190 -12.21 -3.56 14.74
N ALA A 191 -11.89 -3.30 13.46
CA ALA A 191 -12.29 -4.10 12.28
C ALA A 191 -13.74 -3.93 11.73
N GLY A 192 -14.36 -2.75 11.85
CA GLY A 192 -15.58 -2.42 11.09
C GLY A 192 -16.90 -2.85 11.73
N ALA A 193 -16.86 -3.21 13.02
CA ALA A 193 -18.03 -3.50 13.84
C ALA A 193 -18.33 -2.32 14.79
N PHE A 194 -19.59 -2.15 15.14
CA PHE A 194 -20.02 -1.11 16.07
C PHE A 194 -21.32 -1.51 16.78
N VAL A 195 -21.49 -1.03 18.00
CA VAL A 195 -22.71 -1.20 18.78
C VAL A 195 -23.44 0.14 18.84
N TRP A 196 -24.69 0.11 18.39
CA TRP A 196 -25.59 1.25 18.52
C TRP A 196 -25.97 1.47 19.98
N PRO A 197 -26.14 2.74 20.42
CA PRO A 197 -26.71 3.00 21.72
C PRO A 197 -28.15 2.51 21.78
N ASP A 198 -28.55 1.96 22.93
CA ASP A 198 -29.93 1.51 23.19
C ASP A 198 -30.96 2.62 22.97
N GLN A 199 -30.55 3.88 23.19
CA GLN A 199 -31.37 5.06 22.92
C GLN A 199 -30.57 6.14 22.21
N ILE A 200 -31.13 6.64 21.11
CA ILE A 200 -30.69 7.87 20.45
C ILE A 200 -31.64 9.01 20.85
N ALA A 201 -31.07 10.18 21.15
CA ALA A 201 -31.84 11.38 21.42
C ALA A 201 -32.31 11.98 20.09
N GLY A 202 -33.56 12.44 19.99
CA GLY A 202 -34.05 13.04 18.75
C GLY A 202 -35.25 13.95 18.90
N THR A 203 -35.52 14.73 17.86
CA THR A 203 -36.70 15.59 17.79
C THR A 203 -37.95 14.79 17.42
N ARG A 204 -39.14 15.31 17.77
CA ARG A 204 -40.45 14.73 17.40
C ARG A 204 -41.33 15.78 16.75
N MET A 205 -40.91 16.29 15.60
CA MET A 205 -41.71 17.21 14.80
C MET A 205 -42.85 16.46 14.09
N ALA A 206 -43.94 17.14 13.81
CA ALA A 206 -45.01 16.60 12.98
C ALA A 206 -44.53 16.55 11.52
N CYS A 207 -44.24 15.37 11.01
CA CYS A 207 -43.68 15.22 9.67
C CYS A 207 -44.78 15.12 8.60
N PRO A 208 -44.51 15.61 7.37
CA PRO A 208 -45.40 15.41 6.24
C PRO A 208 -45.62 13.92 5.90
N PRO A 209 -46.78 13.57 5.31
CA PRO A 209 -47.05 12.21 4.84
C PRO A 209 -45.94 11.68 3.93
N GLY A 210 -45.43 10.48 4.23
CA GLY A 210 -44.34 9.84 3.50
C GLY A 210 -42.98 9.96 4.18
N GLN A 211 -42.70 11.09 4.87
CA GLN A 211 -41.47 11.26 5.65
C GLN A 211 -41.49 10.45 6.94
N ASP A 212 -42.65 10.30 7.58
CA ASP A 212 -42.83 9.43 8.75
C ASP A 212 -42.45 7.97 8.46
N ARG A 213 -42.79 7.48 7.26
CA ARG A 213 -42.46 6.10 6.87
C ARG A 213 -40.96 5.97 6.61
N LEU A 214 -40.39 6.92 5.87
CA LEU A 214 -38.95 6.97 5.61
C LEU A 214 -38.14 7.01 6.90
N GLU A 215 -38.57 7.80 7.89
CA GLU A 215 -37.95 7.88 9.20
C GLU A 215 -37.95 6.54 9.94
N ARG A 216 -39.10 5.86 10.00
CA ARG A 216 -39.16 4.54 10.62
C ARG A 216 -38.29 3.52 9.89
N ASP A 217 -38.35 3.51 8.57
CA ASP A 217 -37.61 2.56 7.73
C ASP A 217 -36.09 2.69 7.95
N ILE A 218 -35.56 3.92 7.99
CA ILE A 218 -34.12 4.13 8.23
C ILE A 218 -33.73 3.78 9.66
N LEU A 219 -34.53 4.16 10.67
CA LEU A 219 -34.23 3.85 12.07
C LEU A 219 -34.22 2.34 12.32
N GLU A 220 -35.16 1.60 11.73
CA GLU A 220 -35.21 0.15 11.80
C GLU A 220 -34.00 -0.50 11.12
N ALA A 221 -33.65 -0.07 9.91
CA ALA A 221 -32.50 -0.59 9.18
C ALA A 221 -31.16 -0.32 9.90
N LEU A 222 -31.03 0.83 10.55
CA LEU A 222 -29.87 1.16 11.37
C LEU A 222 -29.84 0.30 12.64
N GLY A 223 -30.96 0.17 13.36
CA GLY A 223 -31.04 -0.66 14.57
C GLY A 223 -30.73 -2.14 14.35
N GLN A 224 -30.88 -2.65 13.12
CA GLN A 224 -30.49 -4.02 12.74
C GLN A 224 -29.03 -4.17 12.33
N SER A 225 -28.29 -3.08 12.14
CA SER A 225 -26.90 -3.12 11.69
C SER A 225 -25.94 -3.35 12.86
N THR A 226 -24.97 -4.23 12.64
CA THR A 226 -23.92 -4.59 13.61
C THR A 226 -22.51 -4.38 13.06
N GLY A 227 -22.41 -4.08 11.75
CA GLY A 227 -21.15 -3.80 11.08
C GLY A 227 -21.32 -2.99 9.81
N TYR A 228 -20.19 -2.65 9.19
CA TYR A 228 -20.18 -1.90 7.95
C TYR A 228 -19.08 -2.34 7.00
N ILE A 229 -19.34 -2.13 5.71
CA ILE A 229 -18.38 -2.27 4.62
C ILE A 229 -18.33 -0.95 3.88
N ARG A 230 -17.15 -0.35 3.77
CA ARG A 230 -16.94 0.84 2.94
C ARG A 230 -15.97 0.53 1.81
N ASN A 231 -16.34 0.99 0.62
CA ASN A 231 -15.57 0.88 -0.61
C ASN A 231 -15.52 2.27 -1.27
N GLY A 232 -14.42 2.99 -1.02
CA GLY A 232 -14.27 4.38 -1.46
C GLY A 232 -15.39 5.28 -0.90
N GLY A 233 -16.11 5.94 -1.81
CA GLY A 233 -17.25 6.80 -1.48
C GLY A 233 -18.58 6.06 -1.28
N LEU A 234 -18.58 4.74 -1.12
CA LEU A 234 -19.77 3.94 -0.83
C LEU A 234 -19.64 3.27 0.53
N LEU A 235 -20.72 3.34 1.30
CA LEU A 235 -20.85 2.73 2.62
C LEU A 235 -22.06 1.80 2.63
N THR A 236 -21.90 0.60 3.18
CA THR A 236 -22.96 -0.39 3.39
C THR A 236 -22.99 -0.78 4.85
N PHE A 237 -24.13 -0.62 5.51
CA PHE A 237 -24.37 -1.20 6.82
C PHE A 237 -24.88 -2.63 6.66
N THR A 238 -24.40 -3.52 7.52
CA THR A 238 -24.71 -4.95 7.50
C THR A 238 -25.20 -5.43 8.86
N ASN A 239 -26.11 -6.40 8.86
CA ASN A 239 -26.52 -7.11 10.08
C ASN A 239 -25.56 -8.28 10.39
N GLU A 240 -25.87 -9.04 11.45
CA GLU A 240 -25.08 -10.21 11.88
C GLU A 240 -24.96 -11.30 10.81
N ALA A 241 -25.95 -11.41 9.91
CA ALA A 241 -25.92 -12.35 8.78
C ALA A 241 -25.09 -11.83 7.59
N GLY A 242 -24.48 -10.65 7.68
CA GLY A 242 -23.74 -10.00 6.60
C GLY A 242 -24.63 -9.40 5.50
N LEU A 243 -25.94 -9.33 5.71
CA LEU A 243 -26.88 -8.76 4.75
C LEU A 243 -26.93 -7.24 4.87
N ALA A 244 -27.00 -6.56 3.73
CA ALA A 244 -27.09 -5.11 3.67
C ALA A 244 -28.43 -4.61 4.26
N THR A 245 -28.37 -3.76 5.29
CA THR A 245 -29.56 -3.11 5.87
C THR A 245 -29.78 -1.72 5.28
N ALA A 246 -28.70 -0.98 4.98
CA ALA A 246 -28.77 0.32 4.33
C ALA A 246 -27.47 0.61 3.55
N ARG A 247 -27.58 1.39 2.47
CA ARG A 247 -26.43 1.84 1.67
C ARG A 247 -26.42 3.35 1.51
N PHE A 248 -25.21 3.90 1.60
CA PHE A 248 -24.93 5.32 1.59
C PHE A 248 -23.82 5.66 0.62
N ARG A 249 -23.87 6.88 0.11
CA ARG A 249 -22.82 7.49 -0.68
C ARG A 249 -22.23 8.66 0.08
N GLU A 250 -20.92 8.83 -0.02
CA GLU A 250 -20.22 10.00 0.46
C GLU A 250 -20.76 11.24 -0.23
N ARG A 251 -21.14 12.24 0.57
CA ARG A 251 -21.53 13.54 0.07
C ARG A 251 -20.29 14.43 0.06
N PRO A 252 -19.86 14.95 -1.10
CA PRO A 252 -18.84 16.00 -1.11
C PRO A 252 -19.36 17.20 -0.33
N GLU A 253 -18.47 17.84 0.45
CA GLU A 253 -18.75 19.13 1.09
C GLU A 253 -19.09 20.23 0.08
#